data_AF-A0A178MB57-F1
#
_entry.id   AF-A0A178MB57-F1
#
_cell.length_a   1.000
_cell.length_b   1.000
_cell.length_c   1.000
_cell.angle_alpha   90.00
_cell.angle_beta   90.00
_cell.angle_gamma   90.00
#
_symmetry.space_group_name_H-M   'P 1'
#
loop_
_entity.id
_entity.type
_entity.pdbx_description
1 polymer ?
#
loop_
_entity_poly.entity_id
_entity_poly.type
_entity_poly.pdbx_seq_one_letter_code
_entity_poly.pdbx_strand_id
1 'polypeptide(L)'
;MNRPHRALLALLPVLALLLLVVLMAATPPAPPPAPRLADLPPIETPTVELLPTATPSPSPIPEPTLTPTLARREFLESFDVKTAPTSFLPGRGPVLPGEFVYAGRRIDFYVGRGTFSADQVRDLAVKIEYALGYLQRRFDVQLTDRVSIGFYNPALAPTSDTRGIAYTHDRTNIRLFYGPNDDTYKALVIATHELAHALQAEAYGREEQGRSDLVLLEGLATWISGEYWLSLSDSPSFQARARELYQAGYRGNLAALASSADSMAAYEMWAGFVDYLARTYGWDKFNELYANGRGRAPGSANYRGIYGKSFQELYTEWYATLR
;
A
#
# COMPACT_ATOMS: atom_id res chain seq x y z
N MET A 1 -5.82 -7.22 42.74
CA MET A 1 -5.19 -8.12 41.74
C MET A 1 -3.77 -8.42 42.19
N ASN A 2 -3.49 -9.65 42.63
CA ASN A 2 -2.22 -10.00 43.26
C ASN A 2 -1.08 -10.00 42.21
N ARG A 3 0.11 -9.53 42.63
CA ARG A 3 1.33 -9.42 41.80
C ARG A 3 1.64 -10.64 40.90
N PRO A 4 1.42 -11.92 41.28
CA PRO A 4 1.68 -13.05 40.38
C PRO A 4 0.80 -13.08 39.12
N HIS A 5 -0.42 -12.54 39.15
CA HIS A 5 -1.29 -12.53 37.96
C HIS A 5 -0.90 -11.49 36.90
N ARG A 6 -0.19 -10.42 37.30
CA ARG A 6 0.35 -9.45 36.33
C ARG A 6 1.57 -9.98 35.58
N ALA A 7 2.37 -10.83 36.22
CA ALA A 7 3.51 -11.48 35.58
C ALA A 7 3.07 -12.54 34.55
N LEU A 8 2.02 -13.31 34.87
CA LEU A 8 1.49 -14.33 33.95
C LEU A 8 0.88 -13.72 32.68
N LEU A 9 0.18 -12.58 32.80
CA LEU A 9 -0.39 -11.85 31.67
C LEU A 9 0.66 -11.16 30.79
N ALA A 10 1.81 -10.78 31.36
CA ALA A 10 2.91 -10.18 30.61
C ALA A 10 3.74 -11.20 29.79
N LEU A 11 3.67 -12.50 30.13
CA LEU A 11 4.39 -13.56 29.43
C LEU A 11 3.64 -14.16 28.23
N LEU A 12 2.31 -14.01 28.19
CA LEU A 12 1.47 -14.49 27.08
C LEU A 12 1.85 -13.92 25.70
N PRO A 13 2.11 -12.60 25.52
CA PRO A 13 2.50 -12.08 24.21
C PRO A 13 3.89 -12.56 23.77
N VAL A 14 4.80 -12.79 24.72
CA VAL A 14 6.16 -13.32 24.43
C VAL A 14 6.09 -14.79 24.00
N LEU A 15 5.21 -15.58 24.64
CA LEU A 15 4.99 -16.98 24.28
C LEU A 15 4.31 -17.12 22.91
N ALA A 16 3.36 -16.24 22.59
CA ALA A 16 2.70 -16.20 21.28
C ALA A 16 3.67 -15.81 20.16
N LEU A 17 4.60 -14.89 20.43
CA LEU A 17 5.64 -14.48 19.49
C LEU A 17 6.65 -15.62 19.23
N LEU A 18 7.08 -16.34 20.28
CA LEU A 18 7.97 -17.50 20.16
C LEU A 18 7.33 -18.66 19.38
N LEU A 19 6.03 -18.91 19.56
CA LEU A 19 5.31 -19.93 18.81
C LEU A 19 5.23 -19.58 17.31
N LEU A 20 5.06 -18.30 16.97
CA LEU A 20 5.05 -17.82 15.59
C LEU A 20 6.42 -17.99 14.90
N VAL A 21 7.53 -17.78 15.62
CA VAL A 21 8.89 -17.98 15.09
C VAL A 21 9.18 -19.45 14.81
N VAL A 22 8.72 -20.37 15.66
CA VAL A 22 8.94 -21.82 15.47
C VAL A 22 8.10 -22.38 14.31
N LEU A 23 6.88 -21.88 14.09
CA LEU A 23 6.04 -22.27 12.95
C LEU A 23 6.55 -21.75 11.59
N MET A 24 7.37 -20.70 11.59
CA MET A 24 8.00 -20.14 10.38
C MET A 24 9.35 -20.78 10.03
N ALA A 25 9.94 -21.60 10.92
CA ALA A 25 11.24 -22.23 10.71
C ALA A 25 11.18 -23.65 10.11
N ALA A 26 9.98 -24.18 9.83
CA ALA A 26 9.84 -25.49 9.20
C ALA A 26 10.08 -25.39 7.68
N THR A 27 11.32 -25.63 7.25
CA THR A 27 11.69 -25.71 5.83
C THR A 27 11.01 -26.92 5.15
N PRO A 28 10.28 -26.73 4.04
CA PRO A 28 9.76 -27.85 3.24
C PRO A 28 10.89 -28.59 2.51
N PRO A 29 10.76 -29.90 2.24
CA PRO A 29 11.78 -30.69 1.56
C PRO A 29 11.98 -30.23 0.11
N ALA A 30 13.24 -30.22 -0.33
CA ALA A 30 13.62 -29.75 -1.66
C ALA A 30 13.04 -30.61 -2.80
N PRO A 31 12.58 -30.01 -3.92
CA PRO A 31 12.05 -30.75 -5.05
C PRO A 31 13.16 -31.38 -5.91
N PRO A 32 12.88 -32.51 -6.59
CA PRO A 32 13.85 -33.18 -7.45
C PRO A 32 14.14 -32.39 -8.74
N PRO A 33 15.33 -32.56 -9.35
CA PRO A 33 15.74 -31.81 -10.54
C PRO A 33 14.95 -32.22 -11.79
N ALA A 34 14.54 -31.22 -12.59
CA ALA A 34 13.85 -31.42 -13.86
C ALA A 34 14.83 -31.77 -15.02
N PRO A 35 14.40 -32.58 -16.01
CA PRO A 35 15.24 -33.04 -17.11
C PRO A 35 15.49 -31.96 -18.18
N ARG A 36 16.67 -32.02 -18.81
CA ARG A 36 17.12 -31.11 -19.87
C ARG A 36 16.40 -31.40 -21.20
N LEU A 37 15.87 -30.36 -21.85
CA LEU A 37 15.47 -30.41 -23.26
C LEU A 37 16.73 -30.45 -24.15
N ALA A 38 17.08 -31.64 -24.61
CA ALA A 38 17.81 -31.85 -25.85
C ALA A 38 16.97 -32.83 -26.69
N ASP A 39 17.02 -32.66 -28.00
CA ASP A 39 16.43 -33.50 -29.05
C ASP A 39 14.98 -33.18 -29.48
N LEU A 40 14.85 -32.20 -30.38
CA LEU A 40 13.81 -32.20 -31.41
C LEU A 40 14.46 -31.94 -32.79
N PRO A 41 14.10 -32.70 -33.85
CA PRO A 41 14.69 -32.58 -35.19
C PRO A 41 14.14 -31.39 -36.00
N PRO A 42 14.85 -30.93 -37.05
CA PRO A 42 14.52 -29.70 -37.77
C PRO A 42 13.31 -29.86 -38.71
N ILE A 43 12.51 -28.80 -38.80
CA ILE A 43 11.39 -28.65 -39.72
C ILE A 43 11.91 -28.02 -41.02
N GLU A 44 11.60 -28.65 -42.16
CA GLU A 44 11.89 -28.16 -43.52
C GLU A 44 10.96 -26.99 -43.90
N THR A 45 11.53 -25.94 -44.50
CA THR A 45 10.79 -24.77 -44.99
C THR A 45 10.79 -24.75 -46.52
N PRO A 46 9.66 -24.53 -47.21
CA PRO A 46 9.64 -24.34 -48.66
C PRO A 46 10.05 -22.90 -49.04
N THR A 47 10.91 -22.81 -50.05
CA THR A 47 11.38 -21.58 -50.70
C THR A 47 10.27 -20.96 -51.57
N VAL A 48 9.92 -19.69 -51.32
CA VAL A 48 9.12 -18.86 -52.23
C VAL A 48 9.95 -17.66 -52.68
N GLU A 49 10.00 -17.48 -53.98
CA GLU A 49 10.72 -16.45 -54.74
C GLU A 49 10.01 -15.09 -54.62
N LEU A 50 10.74 -14.02 -54.26
CA LEU A 50 10.19 -12.66 -54.12
C LEU A 50 10.78 -11.72 -55.19
N LEU A 51 9.89 -11.07 -55.97
CA LEU A 51 10.20 -9.94 -56.85
C LEU A 51 10.53 -8.66 -56.05
N PRO A 52 11.32 -7.72 -56.62
CA PRO A 52 11.78 -6.54 -55.92
C PRO A 52 10.66 -5.48 -55.83
N THR A 53 10.29 -5.10 -54.61
CA THR A 53 9.42 -3.95 -54.33
C THR A 53 10.18 -2.94 -53.47
N ALA A 54 10.09 -1.67 -53.87
CA ALA A 54 10.86 -0.54 -53.38
C ALA A 54 10.86 -0.39 -51.84
N THR A 55 12.04 -0.10 -51.31
CA THR A 55 12.32 0.21 -49.90
C THR A 55 11.63 1.53 -49.49
N PRO A 56 10.68 1.52 -48.53
CA PRO A 56 10.27 2.75 -47.86
C PRO A 56 11.33 3.16 -46.84
N SER A 57 11.70 4.44 -46.90
CA SER A 57 12.57 5.12 -45.92
C SER A 57 12.02 4.97 -44.50
N PRO A 58 12.86 4.75 -43.47
CA PRO A 58 12.39 4.59 -42.09
C PRO A 58 11.68 5.87 -41.65
N SER A 59 10.38 5.76 -41.37
CA SER A 59 9.67 6.79 -40.62
C SER A 59 10.29 6.87 -39.22
N PRO A 60 10.45 8.09 -38.67
CA PRO A 60 10.94 8.25 -37.31
C PRO A 60 10.04 7.47 -36.35
N ILE A 61 10.67 6.69 -35.48
CA ILE A 61 10.02 6.07 -34.32
C ILE A 61 9.28 7.20 -33.60
N PRO A 62 7.95 7.14 -33.41
CA PRO A 62 7.29 8.12 -32.58
C PRO A 62 7.90 8.01 -31.19
N GLU A 63 8.57 9.07 -30.75
CA GLU A 63 8.97 9.22 -29.35
C GLU A 63 7.73 8.94 -28.49
N PRO A 64 7.83 8.11 -27.44
CA PRO A 64 6.72 7.91 -26.53
C PRO A 64 6.31 9.28 -26.01
N THR A 65 5.15 9.75 -26.45
CA THR A 65 4.53 10.94 -25.88
C THR A 65 4.16 10.53 -24.46
N LEU A 66 5.06 10.83 -23.52
CA LEU A 66 4.82 10.73 -22.08
C LEU A 66 3.53 11.51 -21.84
N THR A 67 2.42 10.80 -21.67
CA THR A 67 1.20 11.42 -21.20
C THR A 67 1.43 11.66 -19.73
N PRO A 68 1.64 12.90 -19.25
CA PRO A 68 1.82 13.14 -17.84
C PRO A 68 0.54 12.70 -17.13
N THR A 69 0.63 11.66 -16.32
CA THR A 69 -0.34 11.36 -15.27
C THR A 69 -0.57 12.64 -14.47
N LEU A 70 -1.83 13.01 -14.23
CA LEU A 70 -2.23 14.25 -13.55
C LEU A 70 -1.37 14.57 -12.29
N ALA A 71 -0.94 13.54 -11.56
CA ALA A 71 -0.08 13.65 -10.38
C ALA A 71 1.32 14.28 -10.64
N ARG A 72 1.89 14.11 -11.84
CA ARG A 72 3.20 14.68 -12.17
C ARG A 72 3.11 16.15 -12.62
N ARG A 73 1.93 16.59 -13.07
CA ARG A 73 1.71 17.98 -13.53
C ARG A 73 1.40 18.94 -12.39
N GLU A 74 0.79 18.48 -11.29
CA GLU A 74 0.43 19.33 -10.16
C GLU A 74 1.56 19.58 -9.14
N PHE A 75 2.58 18.72 -9.07
CA PHE A 75 3.66 18.91 -8.08
C PHE A 75 4.73 19.93 -8.53
N LEU A 76 4.73 20.34 -9.80
CA LEU A 76 5.70 21.29 -10.37
C LEU A 76 5.10 22.64 -10.83
N GLU A 77 3.79 22.84 -10.80
CA GLU A 77 3.17 24.11 -11.22
C GLU A 77 2.23 24.67 -10.15
N SER A 78 2.67 25.77 -9.53
CA SER A 78 1.92 26.75 -8.74
C SER A 78 0.93 26.26 -7.66
N PHE A 79 1.17 26.73 -6.44
CA PHE A 79 0.32 26.77 -5.26
C PHE A 79 -1.04 27.51 -5.44
N ASP A 80 -1.71 27.39 -6.59
CA ASP A 80 -2.95 28.06 -6.92
C ASP A 80 -3.99 27.08 -7.50
N VAL A 81 -4.40 26.10 -6.70
CA VAL A 81 -5.72 25.47 -6.85
C VAL A 81 -6.52 25.67 -5.57
N LYS A 82 -7.35 26.72 -5.61
CA LYS A 82 -8.36 27.09 -4.62
C LYS A 82 -9.43 25.99 -4.51
N THR A 83 -9.29 25.12 -3.52
CA THR A 83 -10.39 24.66 -2.66
C THR A 83 -9.77 24.10 -1.39
N ALA A 84 -9.64 24.96 -0.37
CA ALA A 84 -9.15 24.55 0.94
C ALA A 84 -10.10 23.50 1.54
N PRO A 85 -9.60 22.38 2.10
CA PRO A 85 -10.41 21.48 2.91
C PRO A 85 -11.08 22.26 4.04
N THR A 86 -12.42 22.25 4.05
CA THR A 86 -13.25 23.10 4.92
C THR A 86 -13.24 22.67 6.38
N SER A 87 -12.81 21.44 6.72
CA SER A 87 -12.75 20.99 8.11
C SER A 87 -11.43 21.37 8.79
N PHE A 88 -11.53 22.24 9.79
CA PHE A 88 -10.52 22.45 10.82
C PHE A 88 -10.93 21.64 12.05
N LEU A 89 -10.00 20.85 12.61
CA LEU A 89 -10.27 20.09 13.84
C LEU A 89 -9.63 20.82 15.02
N PRO A 90 -10.39 21.34 16.00
CA PRO A 90 -9.83 22.10 17.10
C PRO A 90 -8.99 21.24 18.05
N GLY A 91 -8.19 21.90 18.88
CA GLY A 91 -7.40 21.25 19.93
C GLY A 91 -6.10 20.63 19.43
N ARG A 92 -5.66 19.55 20.09
CA ARG A 92 -4.40 18.86 19.82
C ARG A 92 -4.63 17.36 19.69
N GLY A 93 -3.92 16.71 18.77
CA GLY A 93 -3.79 15.27 18.66
C GLY A 93 -3.03 14.66 19.85
N PRO A 94 -2.74 13.35 19.79
CA PRO A 94 -1.87 12.69 20.77
C PRO A 94 -0.50 13.35 20.90
N VAL A 95 0.02 13.51 22.11
CA VAL A 95 1.40 13.95 22.29
C VAL A 95 2.35 12.80 21.95
N LEU A 96 3.31 13.05 21.07
CA LEU A 96 4.31 12.07 20.67
C LEU A 96 5.70 12.42 21.21
N PRO A 97 6.60 11.43 21.38
CA PRO A 97 7.99 11.70 21.73
C PRO A 97 8.68 12.61 20.71
N GLY A 98 9.50 13.54 21.19
CA GLY A 98 10.25 14.48 20.35
C GLY A 98 9.81 15.93 20.50
N GLU A 99 10.32 16.78 19.62
CA GLU A 99 9.95 18.19 19.55
C GLU A 99 8.66 18.35 18.74
N PHE A 100 7.70 19.11 19.27
CA PHE A 100 6.54 19.55 18.51
C PHE A 100 6.94 20.69 17.55
N VAL A 101 6.76 20.51 16.24
CA VAL A 101 7.32 21.43 15.24
C VAL A 101 6.29 22.18 14.39
N TYR A 102 5.08 21.62 14.23
CA TYR A 102 4.04 22.24 13.40
C TYR A 102 2.63 21.77 13.77
N ALA A 103 1.66 22.70 13.76
CA ALA A 103 0.24 22.42 13.92
C ALA A 103 -0.46 22.67 12.58
N GLY A 104 -0.89 21.61 11.92
CA GLY A 104 -1.76 21.67 10.75
C GLY A 104 -3.22 21.90 11.15
N ARG A 105 -4.09 21.95 10.14
CA ARG A 105 -5.54 22.13 10.35
C ARG A 105 -6.17 20.90 10.97
N ARG A 106 -5.66 19.70 10.66
CA ARG A 106 -6.15 18.42 11.17
C ARG A 106 -5.05 17.57 11.80
N ILE A 107 -3.78 17.85 11.49
CA ILE A 107 -2.64 17.02 11.88
C ILE A 107 -1.64 17.80 12.74
N ASP A 108 -1.11 17.18 13.78
CA ASP A 108 0.00 17.70 14.60
C ASP A 108 1.30 16.96 14.29
N PHE A 109 2.43 17.67 14.22
CA PHE A 109 3.71 17.11 13.76
C PHE A 109 4.81 17.19 14.81
N TYR A 110 5.55 16.10 14.94
CA TYR A 110 6.64 15.91 15.88
C TYR A 110 7.90 15.40 15.18
N VAL A 111 9.07 15.79 15.69
CA VAL A 111 10.37 15.33 15.20
C VAL A 111 11.20 14.73 16.32
N GLY A 112 11.68 13.50 16.12
CA GLY A 112 12.60 12.80 17.00
C GLY A 112 14.06 13.16 16.73
N ARG A 113 14.98 12.47 17.41
CA ARG A 113 16.42 12.60 17.15
C ARG A 113 16.86 11.68 16.00
N GLY A 114 17.89 12.10 15.26
CA GLY A 114 18.52 11.27 14.23
C GLY A 114 17.63 10.95 13.03
N THR A 115 16.71 11.87 12.70
CA THR A 115 15.81 11.84 11.54
C THR A 115 15.95 13.15 10.77
N PHE A 116 14.95 13.53 9.96
CA PHE A 116 14.86 14.84 9.32
C PHE A 116 15.01 16.01 10.30
N SER A 117 15.45 17.16 9.80
CA SER A 117 15.44 18.42 10.54
C SER A 117 14.03 18.93 10.79
N ALA A 118 13.86 19.80 11.79
CA ALA A 118 12.58 20.43 12.09
C ALA A 118 12.01 21.21 10.88
N ASP A 119 12.86 21.84 10.07
CA ASP A 119 12.44 22.57 8.87
C ASP A 119 11.95 21.65 7.75
N GLN A 120 12.65 20.52 7.52
CA GLN A 120 12.17 19.48 6.60
C GLN A 120 10.81 18.92 7.05
N VAL A 121 10.62 18.69 8.36
CA VAL A 121 9.34 18.20 8.88
C VAL A 121 8.23 19.26 8.74
N ARG A 122 8.52 20.55 8.93
CA ARG A 122 7.53 21.63 8.69
C ARG A 122 7.12 21.72 7.23
N ASP A 123 8.06 21.60 6.29
CA ASP A 123 7.76 21.56 4.85
C ASP A 123 6.91 20.34 4.49
N LEU A 124 7.28 19.15 5.00
CA LEU A 124 6.50 17.93 4.84
C LEU A 124 5.11 18.06 5.45
N ALA A 125 4.97 18.72 6.59
CA ALA A 125 3.70 18.87 7.28
C ALA A 125 2.64 19.58 6.41
N VAL A 126 3.04 20.65 5.71
CA VAL A 126 2.16 21.36 4.76
C VAL A 126 1.73 20.44 3.62
N LYS A 127 2.68 19.67 3.06
CA LYS A 127 2.42 18.73 1.95
C LYS A 127 1.52 17.58 2.38
N ILE A 128 1.72 17.02 3.57
CA ILE A 128 0.90 15.94 4.13
C ILE A 128 -0.52 16.44 4.42
N GLU A 129 -0.68 17.64 4.98
CA GLU A 129 -1.99 18.25 5.23
C GLU A 129 -2.77 18.51 3.92
N TYR A 130 -2.07 18.91 2.85
CA TYR A 130 -2.64 19.02 1.51
C TYR A 130 -3.04 17.64 0.95
N ALA A 131 -2.13 16.65 1.04
CA ALA A 131 -2.37 15.29 0.58
C ALA A 131 -3.60 14.67 1.26
N LEU A 132 -3.81 14.88 2.56
CA LEU A 132 -5.01 14.44 3.26
C LEU A 132 -6.29 14.93 2.57
N GLY A 133 -6.30 16.15 2.00
CA GLY A 133 -7.43 16.65 1.23
C GLY A 133 -7.77 15.78 0.02
N TYR A 134 -6.75 15.30 -0.70
CA TYR A 134 -6.91 14.34 -1.79
C TYR A 134 -7.45 13.00 -1.27
N LEU A 135 -6.85 12.43 -0.23
CA LEU A 135 -7.22 11.12 0.32
C LEU A 135 -8.69 11.10 0.76
N GLN A 136 -9.13 12.12 1.49
CA GLN A 136 -10.51 12.25 1.98
C GLN A 136 -11.52 12.36 0.83
N ARG A 137 -11.18 13.08 -0.26
CA ARG A 137 -12.04 13.16 -1.44
C ARG A 137 -12.09 11.83 -2.21
N ARG A 138 -10.95 11.17 -2.34
CA ARG A 138 -10.84 9.90 -3.06
C ARG A 138 -11.61 8.78 -2.36
N PHE A 139 -11.57 8.75 -1.03
CA PHE A 139 -12.24 7.73 -0.23
C PHE A 139 -13.62 8.15 0.28
N ASP A 140 -14.02 9.41 0.08
CA ASP A 140 -15.25 10.01 0.57
C ASP A 140 -15.46 9.87 2.10
N VAL A 141 -14.37 10.05 2.85
CA VAL A 141 -14.33 9.94 4.31
C VAL A 141 -13.51 11.08 4.88
N GLN A 142 -13.95 11.66 5.99
CA GLN A 142 -13.23 12.74 6.67
C GLN A 142 -12.69 12.27 8.02
N LEU A 143 -11.55 12.81 8.43
CA LEU A 143 -11.13 12.69 9.82
C LEU A 143 -12.11 13.42 10.73
N THR A 144 -12.51 12.77 11.81
CA THR A 144 -13.31 13.37 12.88
C THR A 144 -12.45 13.75 14.09
N ASP A 145 -11.27 13.12 14.22
CA ASP A 145 -10.29 13.37 15.27
C ASP A 145 -8.94 13.86 14.72
N ARG A 146 -8.22 14.65 15.52
CA ARG A 146 -6.85 15.06 15.19
C ARG A 146 -5.90 13.87 15.21
N VAL A 147 -5.06 13.79 14.19
CA VAL A 147 -3.98 12.81 14.05
C VAL A 147 -2.65 13.47 14.43
N SER A 148 -1.78 12.74 15.11
CA SER A 148 -0.38 13.19 15.30
C SER A 148 0.58 12.34 14.47
N ILE A 149 1.53 12.97 13.78
CA ILE A 149 2.57 12.30 12.99
C ILE A 149 3.93 12.63 13.59
N GLY A 150 4.71 11.60 13.89
CA GLY A 150 6.08 11.74 14.36
C GLY A 150 7.09 11.15 13.38
N PHE A 151 8.21 11.84 13.16
CA PHE A 151 9.34 11.36 12.38
C PHE A 151 10.44 10.86 13.33
N TYR A 152 10.99 9.68 13.06
CA TYR A 152 11.92 8.99 13.95
C TYR A 152 13.06 8.33 13.19
N ASN A 153 14.16 8.07 13.91
CA ASN A 153 15.29 7.33 13.36
C ASN A 153 14.87 5.90 12.95
N PRO A 154 15.33 5.37 11.79
CA PRO A 154 15.03 4.02 11.33
C PRO A 154 15.41 2.90 12.30
N ALA A 155 16.41 3.10 13.16
CA ALA A 155 16.80 2.14 14.19
C ALA A 155 15.73 1.92 15.28
N LEU A 156 14.69 2.77 15.32
CA LEU A 156 13.53 2.60 16.21
C LEU A 156 12.38 1.83 15.55
N ALA A 157 12.49 1.49 14.26
CA ALA A 157 11.49 0.70 13.57
C ALA A 157 11.49 -0.75 14.09
N PRO A 158 10.33 -1.43 14.13
CA PRO A 158 10.25 -2.83 14.58
C PRO A 158 11.05 -3.79 13.70
N THR A 159 11.16 -3.49 12.41
CA THR A 159 11.93 -4.23 11.41
C THR A 159 12.67 -3.26 10.50
N SER A 160 13.71 -3.74 9.81
CA SER A 160 14.57 -2.89 8.95
C SER A 160 13.86 -2.33 7.72
N ASP A 161 12.76 -2.94 7.30
CA ASP A 161 11.94 -2.56 6.14
C ASP A 161 10.73 -1.68 6.52
N THR A 162 10.38 -1.58 7.80
CA THR A 162 9.26 -0.74 8.25
C THR A 162 9.59 0.74 8.10
N ARG A 163 8.77 1.48 7.33
CA ARG A 163 8.89 2.93 7.11
C ARG A 163 7.77 3.76 7.73
N GLY A 164 6.63 3.15 8.00
CA GLY A 164 5.45 3.79 8.58
C GLY A 164 4.68 2.82 9.45
N ILE A 165 4.03 3.33 10.50
CA ILE A 165 3.02 2.61 11.28
C ILE A 165 1.94 3.60 11.72
N ALA A 166 0.69 3.32 11.36
CA ALA A 166 -0.49 3.95 11.92
C ALA A 166 -1.03 3.17 13.13
N TYR A 167 -1.06 3.82 14.29
CA TYR A 167 -1.73 3.34 15.50
C TYR A 167 -3.12 3.94 15.55
N THR A 168 -4.13 3.14 15.21
CA THR A 168 -5.53 3.58 15.06
C THR A 168 -6.48 3.02 16.12
N HIS A 169 -6.01 2.20 17.07
CA HIS A 169 -6.89 1.61 18.10
C HIS A 169 -7.37 2.64 19.13
N ASP A 170 -6.47 3.54 19.55
CA ASP A 170 -6.78 4.68 20.41
C ASP A 170 -6.81 5.97 19.58
N ARG A 171 -6.55 7.11 20.22
CA ARG A 171 -6.33 8.37 19.50
C ARG A 171 -5.22 8.20 18.46
N THR A 172 -5.55 8.46 17.21
CA THR A 172 -4.74 8.08 16.06
C THR A 172 -3.38 8.78 16.08
N ASN A 173 -2.31 7.99 15.98
CA ASN A 173 -0.96 8.52 15.76
C ASN A 173 -0.20 7.70 14.72
N ILE A 174 0.64 8.36 13.95
CA ILE A 174 1.45 7.77 12.88
C ILE A 174 2.93 8.00 13.23
N ARG A 175 3.75 6.98 12.99
CA ARG A 175 5.20 7.04 13.18
C ARG A 175 5.89 6.70 11.87
N LEU A 176 6.74 7.61 11.39
CA LEU A 176 7.50 7.48 10.16
C LEU A 176 8.99 7.32 10.50
N PHE A 177 9.67 6.39 9.81
CA PHE A 177 11.03 5.95 10.15
C PHE A 177 12.02 6.27 9.02
N TYR A 178 12.66 7.44 9.12
CA TYR A 178 13.53 8.00 8.10
C TYR A 178 14.77 8.64 8.71
N GLY A 179 15.93 8.43 8.08
CA GLY A 179 17.19 9.07 8.42
C GLY A 179 17.27 10.52 7.93
N PRO A 180 18.28 11.28 8.38
CA PRO A 180 18.41 12.71 8.05
C PRO A 180 18.56 13.01 6.55
N ASN A 181 19.10 12.05 5.79
CA ASN A 181 19.39 12.20 4.36
C ASN A 181 18.47 11.33 3.48
N ASP A 182 17.45 10.69 4.06
CA ASP A 182 16.50 9.91 3.27
C ASP A 182 15.63 10.83 2.41
N ASP A 183 14.99 10.25 1.40
CA ASP A 183 14.10 10.98 0.50
C ASP A 183 12.79 11.39 1.20
N THR A 184 12.60 12.70 1.38
CA THR A 184 11.39 13.29 1.95
C THR A 184 10.14 12.98 1.12
N TYR A 185 10.26 12.81 -0.19
CA TYR A 185 9.11 12.47 -1.04
C TYR A 185 8.61 11.07 -0.72
N LYS A 186 9.51 10.10 -0.54
CA LYS A 186 9.12 8.76 -0.07
C LYS A 186 8.43 8.81 1.30
N ALA A 187 8.89 9.67 2.20
CA ALA A 187 8.23 9.86 3.49
C ALA A 187 6.81 10.44 3.36
N LEU A 188 6.59 11.35 2.41
CA LEU A 188 5.26 11.85 2.07
C LEU A 188 4.36 10.71 1.54
N VAL A 189 4.85 9.88 0.62
CA VAL A 189 4.07 8.75 0.09
C VAL A 189 3.70 7.74 1.18
N ILE A 190 4.64 7.40 2.07
CA ILE A 190 4.31 6.51 3.20
C ILE A 190 3.33 7.20 4.16
N ALA A 191 3.49 8.50 4.43
CA ALA A 191 2.53 9.23 5.27
C ALA A 191 1.09 9.18 4.73
N THR A 192 0.90 9.21 3.40
CA THR A 192 -0.44 9.08 2.81
C THR A 192 -1.01 7.67 2.97
N HIS A 193 -0.19 6.62 2.80
CA HIS A 193 -0.62 5.24 3.12
C HIS A 193 -1.05 5.11 4.59
N GLU A 194 -0.25 5.63 5.52
CA GLU A 194 -0.58 5.56 6.96
C GLU A 194 -1.82 6.39 7.32
N LEU A 195 -2.03 7.54 6.68
CA LEU A 195 -3.26 8.32 6.83
C LEU A 195 -4.48 7.61 6.25
N ALA A 196 -4.30 6.79 5.21
CA ALA A 196 -5.39 5.97 4.69
C ALA A 196 -5.88 4.96 5.73
N HIS A 197 -5.01 4.38 6.56
CA HIS A 197 -5.44 3.57 7.70
C HIS A 197 -6.26 4.38 8.72
N ALA A 198 -5.91 5.64 8.97
CA ALA A 198 -6.73 6.50 9.82
C ALA A 198 -8.14 6.68 9.22
N LEU A 199 -8.24 6.90 7.92
CA LEU A 199 -9.54 7.03 7.23
C LEU A 199 -10.33 5.72 7.21
N GLN A 200 -9.67 4.57 7.09
CA GLN A 200 -10.34 3.27 7.23
C GLN A 200 -10.95 3.10 8.63
N ALA A 201 -10.24 3.53 9.68
CA ALA A 201 -10.76 3.49 11.03
C ALA A 201 -11.99 4.39 11.22
N GLU A 202 -12.02 5.55 10.56
CA GLU A 202 -13.20 6.45 10.53
C GLU A 202 -14.37 5.80 9.76
N ALA A 203 -14.10 5.17 8.63
CA ALA A 203 -15.12 4.61 7.74
C ALA A 203 -15.79 3.36 8.30
N TYR A 204 -14.99 2.44 8.84
CA TYR A 204 -15.46 1.11 9.24
C TYR A 204 -15.56 0.93 10.76
N GLY A 205 -14.94 1.81 11.55
CA GLY A 205 -14.75 1.59 12.98
C GLY A 205 -13.43 0.90 13.30
N ARG A 206 -12.87 1.20 14.48
CA ARG A 206 -11.54 0.73 14.92
C ARG A 206 -11.50 -0.78 15.15
N GLU A 207 -12.61 -1.39 15.55
CA GLU A 207 -12.71 -2.83 15.77
C GLU A 207 -12.68 -3.59 14.44
N GLU A 208 -13.57 -3.22 13.50
CA GLU A 208 -13.65 -3.73 12.13
C GLU A 208 -12.31 -3.59 11.42
N GLN A 209 -11.73 -2.39 11.47
CA GLN A 209 -10.44 -2.11 10.88
C GLN A 209 -9.34 -2.99 11.52
N GLY A 210 -9.38 -3.21 12.83
CA GLY A 210 -8.45 -4.08 13.57
C GLY A 210 -8.51 -5.56 13.18
N ARG A 211 -9.67 -6.05 12.75
CA ARG A 211 -9.89 -7.44 12.31
C ARG A 211 -10.01 -7.61 10.79
N SER A 212 -9.83 -6.55 10.01
CA SER A 212 -9.91 -6.61 8.56
C SER A 212 -8.85 -7.56 7.97
N ASP A 213 -9.24 -8.24 6.91
CA ASP A 213 -8.37 -9.07 6.07
C ASP A 213 -7.15 -8.27 5.63
N LEU A 214 -5.94 -8.83 5.73
CA LEU A 214 -4.70 -8.11 5.40
C LEU A 214 -4.68 -7.57 3.97
N VAL A 215 -5.18 -8.34 3.01
CA VAL A 215 -5.21 -7.94 1.59
C VAL A 215 -6.13 -6.75 1.40
N LEU A 216 -7.27 -6.73 2.10
CA LEU A 216 -8.23 -5.62 2.04
C LEU A 216 -7.72 -4.40 2.81
N LEU A 217 -7.15 -4.60 4.00
CA LEU A 217 -6.58 -3.54 4.83
C LEU A 217 -5.50 -2.77 4.07
N GLU A 218 -4.47 -3.48 3.63
CA GLU A 218 -3.31 -2.86 2.99
C GLU A 218 -3.63 -2.43 1.57
N GLY A 219 -4.34 -3.27 0.80
CA GLY A 219 -4.74 -2.94 -0.57
C GLY A 219 -5.62 -1.69 -0.63
N LEU A 220 -6.56 -1.52 0.30
CA LEU A 220 -7.40 -0.32 0.33
C LEU A 220 -6.61 0.91 0.79
N ALA A 221 -5.70 0.78 1.76
CA ALA A 221 -4.87 1.89 2.20
C ALA A 221 -3.97 2.41 1.06
N THR A 222 -3.33 1.48 0.34
CA THR A 222 -2.59 1.77 -0.88
C THR A 222 -3.49 2.38 -1.95
N TRP A 223 -4.70 1.84 -2.17
CA TRP A 223 -5.64 2.39 -3.13
C TRP A 223 -6.06 3.83 -2.80
N ILE A 224 -6.32 4.16 -1.54
CA ILE A 224 -6.66 5.51 -1.05
C ILE A 224 -5.49 6.47 -1.26
N SER A 225 -4.25 6.02 -1.10
CA SER A 225 -3.04 6.81 -1.37
C SER A 225 -2.73 7.03 -2.87
N GLY A 226 -3.59 6.51 -3.76
CA GLY A 226 -3.44 6.37 -5.21
C GLY A 226 -2.46 7.28 -5.93
N GLU A 227 -2.74 8.58 -6.07
CA GLU A 227 -1.86 9.50 -6.81
C GLU A 227 -0.45 9.59 -6.25
N TYR A 228 -0.31 9.54 -4.92
CA TYR A 228 1.00 9.58 -4.26
C TYR A 228 1.72 8.24 -4.34
N TRP A 229 1.00 7.12 -4.30
CA TRP A 229 1.64 5.82 -4.42
C TRP A 229 2.05 5.53 -5.86
N LEU A 230 1.14 5.76 -6.80
CA LEU A 230 1.37 5.52 -8.23
C LEU A 230 2.45 6.43 -8.80
N SER A 231 2.73 7.60 -8.21
CA SER A 231 3.83 8.47 -8.64
C SER A 231 5.22 7.86 -8.43
N LEU A 232 5.34 6.78 -7.66
CA LEU A 232 6.55 5.97 -7.58
C LEU A 232 6.76 5.09 -8.82
N SER A 233 5.79 5.08 -9.73
CA SER A 233 5.78 4.38 -11.01
C SER A 233 5.32 5.31 -12.13
N ASP A 234 5.44 4.88 -13.39
CA ASP A 234 4.82 5.57 -14.52
C ASP A 234 3.40 5.05 -14.82
N SER A 235 2.84 4.17 -13.97
CA SER A 235 1.56 3.53 -14.22
C SER A 235 0.38 4.49 -13.97
N PRO A 236 -0.61 4.56 -14.89
CA PRO A 236 -1.74 5.49 -14.77
C PRO A 236 -2.84 5.02 -13.80
N SER A 237 -2.81 3.77 -13.34
CA SER A 237 -3.79 3.21 -12.40
C SER A 237 -3.24 1.95 -11.74
N PHE A 238 -3.86 1.52 -10.64
CA PHE A 238 -3.53 0.23 -10.01
C PHE A 238 -3.84 -0.99 -10.89
N GLN A 239 -4.81 -0.93 -11.81
CA GLN A 239 -4.99 -2.01 -12.80
C GLN A 239 -3.83 -2.07 -13.79
N ALA A 240 -3.39 -0.92 -14.28
CA ALA A 240 -2.24 -0.86 -15.18
C ALA A 240 -0.98 -1.36 -14.48
N ARG A 241 -0.76 -0.91 -13.24
CA ARG A 241 0.36 -1.35 -12.41
C ARG A 241 0.32 -2.86 -12.12
N ALA A 242 -0.84 -3.38 -11.73
CA ALA A 242 -1.01 -4.81 -11.50
C ALA A 242 -0.80 -5.63 -12.79
N ARG A 243 -1.18 -5.12 -13.97
CA ARG A 243 -0.87 -5.75 -15.25
C ARG A 243 0.63 -5.82 -15.50
N GLU A 244 1.36 -4.73 -15.27
CA GLU A 244 2.82 -4.71 -15.41
C GLU A 244 3.48 -5.74 -14.48
N LEU A 245 3.10 -5.76 -13.20
CA LEU A 245 3.59 -6.72 -12.21
C LEU A 245 3.22 -8.16 -12.58
N TYR A 246 1.99 -8.39 -13.01
CA TYR A 246 1.55 -9.68 -13.49
C TYR A 246 2.41 -10.14 -14.67
N GLN A 247 2.67 -9.27 -15.65
CA GLN A 247 3.56 -9.57 -16.78
C GLN A 247 5.00 -9.86 -16.33
N ALA A 248 5.49 -9.14 -15.32
CA ALA A 248 6.80 -9.35 -14.70
C ALA A 248 6.92 -10.63 -13.85
N GLY A 249 5.83 -11.37 -13.66
CA GLY A 249 5.84 -12.70 -13.01
C GLY A 249 5.20 -12.76 -11.63
N TYR A 250 4.64 -11.66 -11.11
CA TYR A 250 3.88 -11.64 -9.86
C TYR A 250 2.47 -12.22 -10.05
N ARG A 251 2.40 -13.52 -10.38
CA ARG A 251 1.16 -14.27 -10.72
C ARG A 251 0.77 -15.30 -9.66
N GLY A 252 1.49 -15.32 -8.55
CA GLY A 252 1.34 -16.30 -7.48
C GLY A 252 0.07 -16.10 -6.65
N ASN A 253 -0.05 -16.91 -5.59
CA ASN A 253 -1.11 -16.74 -4.61
C ASN A 253 -1.05 -15.33 -4.01
N LEU A 254 -2.14 -14.56 -4.19
CA LEU A 254 -2.24 -13.18 -3.72
C LEU A 254 -2.03 -13.07 -2.19
N ALA A 255 -2.41 -14.10 -1.43
CA ALA A 255 -2.15 -14.18 0.02
C ALA A 255 -0.66 -14.30 0.38
N ALA A 256 0.15 -14.88 -0.51
CA ALA A 256 1.55 -15.17 -0.25
C ALA A 256 2.51 -14.09 -0.78
N LEU A 257 2.00 -13.10 -1.54
CA LEU A 257 2.84 -12.04 -2.12
C LEU A 257 3.58 -11.21 -1.07
N ALA A 258 3.02 -11.04 0.13
CA ALA A 258 3.68 -10.36 1.23
C ALA A 258 5.02 -11.00 1.62
N SER A 259 5.17 -12.30 1.37
CA SER A 259 6.39 -13.08 1.63
C SER A 259 7.34 -13.11 0.43
N SER A 260 7.03 -12.40 -0.66
CA SER A 260 7.93 -12.27 -1.80
C SER A 260 9.08 -11.31 -1.48
N ALA A 261 10.15 -11.37 -2.28
CA ALA A 261 11.31 -10.48 -2.12
C ALA A 261 10.98 -8.99 -2.33
N ASP A 262 9.82 -8.69 -2.92
CA ASP A 262 9.35 -7.34 -3.22
C ASP A 262 8.01 -7.11 -2.52
N SER A 263 8.08 -6.60 -1.29
CA SER A 263 6.89 -6.28 -0.51
C SER A 263 6.06 -5.17 -1.17
N MET A 264 6.67 -4.23 -1.89
CA MET A 264 5.95 -3.17 -2.61
C MET A 264 5.03 -3.74 -3.70
N ALA A 265 5.50 -4.73 -4.46
CA ALA A 265 4.66 -5.41 -5.43
C ALA A 265 3.42 -6.04 -4.79
N ALA A 266 3.50 -6.51 -3.54
CA ALA A 266 2.33 -7.04 -2.83
C ALA A 266 1.26 -5.95 -2.62
N TYR A 267 1.63 -4.79 -2.09
CA TYR A 267 0.71 -3.66 -1.89
C TYR A 267 0.06 -3.20 -3.20
N GLU A 268 0.85 -3.10 -4.28
CA GLU A 268 0.37 -2.67 -5.59
C GLU A 268 -0.58 -3.69 -6.22
N MET A 269 -0.30 -4.98 -6.06
CA MET A 269 -1.21 -6.06 -6.47
C MET A 269 -2.49 -6.08 -5.63
N TRP A 270 -2.40 -5.87 -4.31
CA TRP A 270 -3.58 -5.80 -3.44
C TRP A 270 -4.45 -4.59 -3.76
N ALA A 271 -3.87 -3.43 -4.04
CA ALA A 271 -4.60 -2.24 -4.48
C ALA A 271 -5.28 -2.47 -5.84
N GLY A 272 -4.62 -3.16 -6.77
CA GLY A 272 -5.22 -3.60 -8.02
C GLY A 272 -6.40 -4.56 -7.80
N PHE A 273 -6.29 -5.49 -6.86
CA PHE A 273 -7.38 -6.40 -6.53
C PHE A 273 -8.58 -5.69 -5.88
N VAL A 274 -8.33 -4.77 -4.95
CA VAL A 274 -9.37 -3.91 -4.34
C VAL A 274 -10.11 -3.09 -5.40
N ASP A 275 -9.36 -2.46 -6.31
CA ASP A 275 -9.90 -1.68 -7.41
C ASP A 275 -10.76 -2.53 -8.36
N TYR A 276 -10.37 -3.79 -8.60
CA TYR A 276 -11.16 -4.74 -9.36
C TYR A 276 -12.46 -5.11 -8.63
N LEU A 277 -12.39 -5.47 -7.34
CA LEU A 277 -13.58 -5.83 -6.56
C LEU A 277 -14.60 -4.67 -6.54
N ALA A 278 -14.14 -3.46 -6.29
CA ALA A 278 -14.99 -2.27 -6.25
C ALA A 278 -15.63 -1.96 -7.62
N ARG A 279 -14.88 -2.05 -8.73
CA ARG A 279 -15.41 -1.78 -10.07
C ARG A 279 -16.33 -2.87 -10.60
N THR A 280 -16.03 -4.13 -10.32
CA THR A 280 -16.78 -5.28 -10.87
C THR A 280 -18.02 -5.58 -10.04
N TYR A 281 -17.94 -5.45 -8.71
CA TYR A 281 -19.01 -5.87 -7.80
C TYR A 281 -19.63 -4.72 -7.00
N GLY A 282 -19.11 -3.49 -7.12
CA GLY A 282 -19.59 -2.30 -6.44
C GLY A 282 -18.98 -2.09 -5.05
N TRP A 283 -18.95 -0.83 -4.63
CA TRP A 283 -18.42 -0.43 -3.31
C TRP A 283 -19.24 -0.98 -2.15
N ASP A 284 -20.57 -1.15 -2.29
CA ASP A 284 -21.40 -1.69 -1.22
C ASP A 284 -20.96 -3.09 -0.78
N LYS A 285 -20.78 -4.00 -1.75
CA LYS A 285 -20.29 -5.35 -1.47
C LYS A 285 -18.85 -5.36 -0.96
N PHE A 286 -18.01 -4.47 -1.49
CA PHE A 286 -16.64 -4.33 -1.00
C PHE A 286 -16.60 -3.88 0.47
N ASN A 287 -17.43 -2.90 0.83
CA ASN A 287 -17.52 -2.39 2.20
C ASN A 287 -18.06 -3.46 3.16
N GLU A 288 -19.07 -4.22 2.74
CA GLU A 288 -19.57 -5.37 3.50
C GLU A 288 -18.46 -6.41 3.74
N LEU A 289 -17.66 -6.69 2.71
CA LEU A 289 -16.55 -7.64 2.80
C LEU A 289 -15.46 -7.17 3.78
N TYR A 290 -15.05 -5.90 3.66
CA TYR A 290 -14.05 -5.31 4.55
C TYR A 290 -14.50 -5.42 6.02
N ALA A 291 -15.74 -5.03 6.30
CA ALA A 291 -16.32 -5.07 7.64
C ALA A 291 -16.53 -6.50 8.20
N ASN A 292 -16.55 -7.53 7.34
CA ASN A 292 -16.69 -8.93 7.76
C ASN A 292 -15.35 -9.67 7.90
N GLY A 293 -14.22 -8.96 7.92
CA GLY A 293 -12.91 -9.55 8.23
C GLY A 293 -12.91 -10.31 9.56
N ARG A 294 -12.28 -11.49 9.58
CA ARG A 294 -12.22 -12.38 10.76
C ARG A 294 -10.82 -12.43 11.38
N GLY A 295 -9.97 -11.46 11.04
CA GLY A 295 -8.59 -11.34 11.48
C GLY A 295 -7.63 -11.00 10.35
N ARG A 296 -6.36 -10.78 10.69
CA ARG A 296 -5.30 -10.37 9.76
C ARG A 296 -4.79 -11.46 8.83
N ALA A 297 -5.35 -12.66 8.84
CA ALA A 297 -4.97 -13.66 7.85
C ALA A 297 -5.48 -13.22 6.46
N PRO A 298 -4.67 -13.30 5.39
CA PRO A 298 -5.15 -13.09 4.03
C PRO A 298 -6.28 -14.06 3.68
N GLY A 299 -7.36 -13.56 3.07
CA GLY A 299 -8.55 -14.36 2.75
C GLY A 299 -9.47 -14.64 3.95
N SER A 300 -9.30 -13.97 5.11
CA SER A 300 -10.11 -14.18 6.31
C SER A 300 -11.55 -13.65 6.19
N ALA A 301 -11.80 -12.70 5.30
CA ALA A 301 -13.13 -12.14 5.08
C ALA A 301 -14.09 -13.16 4.43
N ASN A 302 -15.40 -12.92 4.54
CA ASN A 302 -16.42 -13.83 4.00
C ASN A 302 -16.65 -13.66 2.49
N TYR A 303 -15.60 -13.85 1.68
CA TYR A 303 -15.68 -13.75 0.22
C TYR A 303 -16.80 -14.62 -0.38
N ARG A 304 -16.90 -15.87 0.07
CA ARG A 304 -17.91 -16.81 -0.44
C ARG A 304 -19.32 -16.35 -0.12
N GLY A 305 -19.56 -15.82 1.08
CA GLY A 305 -20.89 -15.32 1.45
C GLY A 305 -21.31 -14.07 0.68
N ILE A 306 -20.38 -13.17 0.37
CA ILE A 306 -20.69 -11.86 -0.21
C ILE A 306 -20.68 -11.87 -1.74
N TYR A 307 -19.72 -12.58 -2.33
CA TYR A 307 -19.55 -12.66 -3.79
C TYR A 307 -19.98 -14.00 -4.39
N GLY A 308 -20.32 -15.01 -3.58
CA GLY A 308 -20.56 -16.36 -4.06
C GLY A 308 -19.29 -17.09 -4.53
N LYS A 309 -18.12 -16.47 -4.36
CA LYS A 309 -16.80 -16.96 -4.83
C LYS A 309 -15.80 -16.93 -3.68
N SER A 310 -14.91 -17.90 -3.62
CA SER A 310 -13.77 -17.87 -2.69
C SER A 310 -12.80 -16.76 -3.05
N PHE A 311 -11.94 -16.39 -2.09
CA PHE A 311 -10.83 -15.46 -2.31
C PHE A 311 -9.97 -15.86 -3.52
N GLN A 312 -9.67 -17.17 -3.65
CA GLN A 312 -8.90 -17.70 -4.77
C GLN A 312 -9.61 -17.58 -6.12
N GLU A 313 -10.91 -17.91 -6.17
CA GLU A 313 -11.68 -17.76 -7.40
C GLU A 313 -11.69 -16.29 -7.86
N LEU A 314 -11.85 -15.34 -6.94
CA LEU A 314 -11.87 -13.91 -7.25
C LEU A 314 -10.53 -13.38 -7.75
N TYR A 315 -9.40 -13.68 -7.09
CA TYR A 315 -8.11 -13.20 -7.59
C TYR A 315 -7.71 -13.92 -8.90
N THR A 316 -8.14 -15.17 -9.10
CA THR A 316 -7.89 -15.90 -10.36
C THR A 316 -8.67 -15.30 -11.52
N GLU A 317 -9.94 -14.95 -11.28
CA GLU A 317 -10.77 -14.22 -12.24
C GLU A 317 -10.18 -12.86 -12.58
N TRP A 318 -9.76 -12.10 -11.55
CA TRP A 318 -9.08 -10.83 -11.74
C TRP A 318 -7.80 -10.99 -12.56
N TYR A 319 -6.93 -11.95 -12.25
CA TYR A 319 -5.72 -12.23 -13.02
C TYR A 319 -6.00 -12.54 -14.50
N ALA A 320 -7.15 -13.13 -14.83
CA ALA A 320 -7.54 -13.34 -16.23
C ALA A 320 -7.75 -12.01 -16.98
N THR A 321 -8.12 -10.93 -16.28
CA THR A 321 -8.26 -9.57 -16.85
C THR A 321 -6.93 -8.81 -16.99
N LEU A 322 -5.87 -9.31 -16.36
CA LEU A 322 -4.52 -8.74 -16.41
C LEU A 322 -3.66 -9.33 -17.54
N ARG A 323 -4.15 -10.35 -18.24
CA ARG A 323 -3.44 -11.02 -19.34
C ARG A 323 -3.33 -10.13 -20.58
#